data_AF-A0A915IEU3-F1
#
_entry.id   AF-A0A915IEU3-F1
#
_cell.length_a   1.000
_cell.length_b   1.000
_cell.length_c   1.000
_cell.angle_alpha   90.00
_cell.angle_beta   90.00
_cell.angle_gamma   90.00
#
_symmetry.space_group_name_H-M   'P 1'
#
loop_
_entity.id
_entity.type
_entity.pdbx_description
1 polymer ?
#
loop_
_entity_poly.entity_id
_entity_poly.type
_entity_poly.pdbx_seq_one_letter_code
_entity_poly.pdbx_strand_id
1 'polypeptide(L)'
;MTILINFAKSVNLRPKLSTLLIFILLTLCFWWLSVNFISPIDKLDDDRGNFPRNSNLMAKKASHYGNEKNGLIFSKSTVESSVNLDLEYEELECKFARLDPWDPSILQYVYHPRSIECPQRQYNLTYISYNGTLNLNTTQLDLYLKNHDLKLEDINCTYSTYDRHPTAHDDRKSHYYQDGYISPHRPVILDTEIVETKCELKKNRSEIYFNIHAHPLMQKPNRTFAKHGASETKEDQLSVLMLMLDSTSVSVLKRHLIKTYDYIKNVMKFKIFNGFSKVGDNSFPNMIAALTGLV
;
A
#
# COMPACT_ATOMS: atom_id res chain seq x y z
N MET A 1 4.75 -32.61 -41.39
CA MET A 1 5.23 -32.14 -42.71
C MET A 1 5.29 -33.26 -43.76
N THR A 2 5.44 -34.53 -43.36
CA THR A 2 5.61 -35.67 -44.29
C THR A 2 4.31 -36.20 -44.92
N ILE A 3 3.15 -35.96 -44.30
CA ILE A 3 1.84 -36.49 -44.78
C ILE A 3 1.25 -35.62 -45.90
N LEU A 4 1.48 -34.30 -45.89
CA LEU A 4 0.98 -33.36 -46.90
C LEU A 4 1.69 -33.48 -48.26
N ILE A 5 2.95 -33.90 -48.27
CA ILE A 5 3.75 -34.05 -49.49
C ILE A 5 3.28 -35.24 -50.33
N ASN A 6 2.76 -36.30 -49.69
CA ASN A 6 2.28 -37.49 -50.39
C ASN A 6 0.90 -37.28 -51.06
N PHE A 7 0.07 -36.35 -50.58
CA PHE A 7 -1.21 -36.04 -51.21
C PHE A 7 -1.04 -35.24 -52.51
N ALA A 8 -0.02 -34.37 -52.58
CA ALA A 8 0.27 -33.55 -53.77
C ALA A 8 0.84 -34.34 -54.96
N LYS A 9 1.38 -35.54 -54.74
CA LYS A 9 1.85 -36.44 -55.82
C LYS A 9 0.73 -37.25 -56.48
N SER A 10 -0.41 -37.43 -55.82
CA SER A 10 -1.53 -38.23 -56.32
C SER A 10 -2.48 -37.45 -57.25
N VAL A 11 -2.43 -36.13 -57.24
CA VAL A 11 -3.32 -35.29 -58.04
C VAL A 11 -2.44 -34.38 -58.89
N ASN A 12 -2.46 -34.59 -60.20
CA ASN A 12 -1.60 -33.97 -61.20
C ASN A 12 -1.96 -32.47 -61.38
N LEU A 13 -1.78 -31.67 -60.32
CA LEU A 13 -2.06 -30.23 -60.30
C LEU A 13 -0.83 -29.47 -60.81
N ARG A 14 -1.06 -28.62 -61.81
CA ARG A 14 -0.03 -27.77 -62.43
C ARG A 14 0.74 -26.96 -61.36
N PRO A 15 2.05 -26.77 -61.52
CA PRO A 15 2.95 -26.26 -60.47
C PRO A 15 2.57 -24.85 -59.95
N LYS A 16 1.94 -24.01 -60.78
CA LYS A 16 1.49 -22.67 -60.37
C LYS A 16 0.23 -22.68 -59.49
N LEU A 17 -0.61 -23.71 -59.58
CA LEU A 17 -1.83 -23.82 -58.77
C LEU A 17 -1.52 -24.38 -57.37
N SER A 18 -0.51 -25.26 -57.28
CA SER A 18 -0.03 -25.84 -56.02
C SER A 18 0.59 -24.77 -55.11
N THR A 19 1.42 -23.88 -55.63
CA THR A 19 2.01 -22.78 -54.86
C THR A 19 0.97 -21.79 -54.34
N LEU A 20 -0.07 -21.51 -55.13
CA LEU A 20 -1.15 -20.60 -54.71
C LEU A 20 -2.00 -21.24 -53.59
N LEU A 21 -2.31 -22.53 -53.70
CA LEU A 21 -3.06 -23.26 -52.68
C LEU A 21 -2.29 -23.37 -51.37
N ILE A 22 -0.98 -23.59 -51.44
CA ILE A 22 -0.10 -23.62 -50.25
C ILE A 22 -0.05 -22.23 -49.60
N PHE A 23 0.04 -21.15 -50.39
CA PHE A 23 -0.02 -19.78 -49.85
C PHE A 23 -1.37 -19.50 -49.18
N ILE A 24 -2.48 -19.87 -49.81
CA ILE A 24 -3.82 -19.70 -49.24
C ILE A 24 -3.96 -20.49 -47.93
N LEU A 25 -3.52 -21.75 -47.90
CA LEU A 25 -3.57 -22.58 -46.69
C LEU A 25 -2.66 -22.04 -45.58
N LEU A 26 -1.48 -21.50 -45.91
CA LEU A 26 -0.59 -20.87 -44.92
C LEU A 26 -1.19 -19.56 -44.38
N THR A 27 -1.81 -18.74 -45.23
CA THR A 27 -2.49 -17.50 -44.78
C THR A 27 -3.73 -17.81 -43.95
N LEU A 28 -4.52 -18.84 -44.29
CA LEU A 28 -5.64 -19.30 -43.49
C LEU A 28 -5.17 -19.91 -42.16
N CYS A 29 -4.04 -20.62 -42.15
CA CYS A 29 -3.44 -21.15 -40.92
C CYS A 29 -2.89 -20.03 -40.02
N PHE A 30 -2.24 -19.01 -40.59
CA PHE A 30 -1.81 -17.80 -39.87
C PHE A 30 -3.01 -17.00 -39.36
N TRP A 31 -4.08 -16.90 -40.14
CA TRP A 31 -5.30 -16.23 -39.72
C TRP A 31 -5.99 -17.01 -38.59
N TRP A 32 -6.09 -18.34 -38.71
CA TRP A 32 -6.64 -19.21 -37.66
C TRP A 32 -5.79 -19.20 -36.38
N LEU A 33 -4.47 -19.13 -36.48
CA LEU A 33 -3.58 -18.92 -35.34
C LEU A 33 -3.75 -17.51 -34.75
N SER A 34 -3.87 -16.46 -35.56
CA SER A 34 -4.11 -15.10 -35.04
C SER A 34 -5.47 -14.94 -34.36
N VAL A 35 -6.49 -15.70 -34.78
CA VAL A 35 -7.83 -15.67 -34.18
C VAL A 35 -7.93 -16.56 -32.92
N ASN A 36 -7.12 -17.62 -32.80
CA ASN A 36 -7.15 -18.54 -31.65
C ASN A 36 -5.97 -18.39 -30.66
N PHE A 37 -4.94 -17.61 -30.98
CA PHE A 37 -3.79 -17.33 -30.09
C PHE A 37 -3.76 -15.90 -29.53
N ILE A 38 -4.86 -15.14 -29.69
CA ILE A 38 -5.18 -14.06 -28.74
C ILE A 38 -5.68 -14.76 -27.48
N SER A 39 -4.75 -14.96 -26.56
CA SER A 39 -5.08 -15.22 -25.16
C SER A 39 -6.00 -14.09 -24.68
N PRO A 40 -7.00 -14.37 -23.82
CA PRO A 40 -7.81 -13.33 -23.22
C PRO A 40 -6.95 -12.59 -22.18
N ILE A 41 -6.11 -11.66 -22.64
CA ILE A 41 -5.54 -10.58 -21.84
C ILE A 41 -6.43 -9.37 -22.10
N ASP A 42 -7.68 -9.47 -21.65
CA ASP A 42 -8.65 -8.38 -21.50
C ASP A 42 -9.90 -8.94 -20.79
N LYS A 43 -9.69 -9.57 -19.63
CA LYS A 43 -10.71 -9.84 -18.60
C LYS A 43 -10.04 -9.97 -17.22
N LEU A 44 -9.29 -8.96 -16.83
CA LEU A 44 -8.92 -8.71 -15.43
C LEU A 44 -9.12 -7.23 -15.13
N ASP A 45 -10.32 -6.72 -15.44
CA ASP A 45 -10.88 -5.49 -14.89
C ASP A 45 -12.36 -5.45 -15.26
N ASP A 46 -13.18 -6.24 -14.58
CA ASP A 46 -14.51 -5.84 -14.07
C ASP A 46 -15.09 -6.94 -13.17
N ASP A 47 -14.34 -7.36 -12.14
CA ASP A 47 -14.94 -7.97 -10.95
C ASP A 47 -15.11 -6.88 -9.89
N ARG A 48 -15.74 -5.76 -10.28
CA ARG A 48 -16.64 -5.09 -9.34
C ARG A 48 -17.79 -6.06 -9.11
N GLY A 49 -17.56 -6.95 -8.15
CA GLY A 49 -18.61 -7.79 -7.61
C GLY A 49 -19.82 -6.93 -7.34
N ASN A 50 -20.84 -7.12 -8.18
CA ASN A 50 -22.23 -6.85 -7.84
C ASN A 50 -22.53 -7.72 -6.62
N PHE A 51 -22.14 -7.27 -5.44
CA PHE A 51 -22.77 -7.72 -4.22
C PHE A 51 -24.24 -7.38 -4.38
N PRO A 52 -25.15 -8.36 -4.41
CA PRO A 52 -26.56 -8.04 -4.30
C PRO A 52 -26.71 -7.18 -3.04
N ARG A 53 -27.24 -5.96 -3.19
CA ARG A 53 -27.78 -5.16 -2.07
C ARG A 53 -28.99 -5.90 -1.51
N ASN A 54 -28.75 -7.06 -0.91
CA ASN A 54 -29.63 -7.68 0.05
C ASN A 54 -28.93 -7.50 1.40
N SER A 55 -29.00 -6.27 1.90
CA SER A 55 -28.73 -5.94 3.30
C SER A 55 -29.53 -6.82 4.28
N ASN A 56 -30.54 -7.56 3.80
CA ASN A 56 -31.36 -8.46 4.61
C ASN A 56 -30.81 -9.90 4.77
N LEU A 57 -29.81 -10.35 4.00
CA LEU A 57 -29.28 -11.72 4.16
C LEU A 57 -28.05 -11.80 5.08
N MET A 58 -27.18 -10.79 5.04
CA MET A 58 -26.13 -10.61 6.06
C MET A 58 -26.72 -10.06 7.37
N ALA A 59 -27.78 -9.25 7.33
CA ALA A 59 -28.52 -8.87 8.54
C ALA A 59 -29.33 -10.04 9.12
N LYS A 60 -29.80 -11.03 8.34
CA LYS A 60 -30.42 -12.24 8.92
C LYS A 60 -29.42 -13.21 9.55
N LYS A 61 -28.16 -13.25 9.08
CA LYS A 61 -27.11 -14.04 9.73
C LYS A 61 -26.45 -13.30 10.90
N ALA A 62 -26.44 -11.97 10.90
CA ALA A 62 -26.00 -11.15 12.04
C ALA A 62 -27.11 -10.92 13.09
N SER A 63 -28.40 -10.87 12.71
CA SER A 63 -29.51 -10.77 13.68
C SER A 63 -29.86 -12.10 14.36
N HIS A 64 -29.28 -13.22 13.91
CA HIS A 64 -29.34 -14.47 14.65
C HIS A 64 -28.23 -14.61 15.70
N TYR A 65 -27.26 -13.68 15.71
CA TYR A 65 -26.16 -13.62 16.68
C TYR A 65 -26.22 -12.38 17.59
N GLY A 66 -27.32 -11.62 17.52
CA GLY A 66 -27.52 -10.37 18.25
C GLY A 66 -28.87 -10.33 18.96
N ASN A 67 -29.26 -11.42 19.62
CA ASN A 67 -30.32 -11.37 20.63
C ASN A 67 -30.26 -12.57 21.59
N GLU A 68 -29.16 -12.70 22.33
CA GLU A 68 -29.19 -13.39 23.62
C GLU A 68 -28.71 -12.43 24.70
N LYS A 69 -29.68 -11.88 25.44
CA LYS A 69 -29.47 -11.44 26.81
C LYS A 69 -29.16 -12.67 27.66
N ASN A 70 -27.94 -13.17 27.58
CA ASN A 70 -27.41 -14.13 28.54
C ASN A 70 -26.33 -13.41 29.34
N GLY A 71 -26.80 -12.74 30.40
CA GLY A 71 -25.97 -12.59 31.58
C GLY A 71 -25.45 -13.97 31.97
N LEU A 72 -24.20 -14.02 32.41
CA LEU A 72 -23.58 -15.22 32.95
C LEU A 72 -24.41 -15.71 34.15
N ILE A 73 -25.39 -16.56 33.88
CA ILE A 73 -26.03 -17.40 34.88
C ILE A 73 -25.03 -18.53 35.11
N PHE A 74 -24.26 -18.42 36.18
CA PHE A 74 -23.74 -19.61 36.85
C PHE A 74 -24.95 -20.47 37.23
N SER A 75 -25.19 -21.56 36.48
CA SER A 75 -26.17 -22.55 36.92
C SER A 75 -25.63 -23.20 38.18
N LYS A 76 -26.32 -22.96 39.28
CA LYS A 76 -26.12 -23.69 40.53
C LYS A 76 -26.69 -25.10 40.32
N SER A 77 -25.97 -25.98 39.63
CA SER A 77 -26.23 -27.41 39.70
C SER A 77 -25.47 -27.97 40.90
N THR A 78 -26.22 -28.30 41.94
CA THR A 78 -25.79 -29.15 43.06
C THR A 78 -25.26 -30.47 42.51
N VAL A 79 -23.93 -30.58 42.43
CA VAL A 79 -23.23 -31.85 42.39
C VAL A 79 -22.38 -31.86 43.65
N GLU A 80 -22.80 -32.66 44.63
CA GLU A 80 -21.94 -33.10 45.71
C GLU A 80 -20.72 -33.77 45.10
N SER A 81 -19.61 -33.05 45.07
CA SER A 81 -18.30 -33.65 45.00
C SER A 81 -17.43 -32.87 45.96
N SER A 82 -16.96 -33.58 46.98
CA SER A 82 -16.02 -33.08 47.97
C SER A 82 -14.71 -32.72 47.28
N VAL A 83 -14.59 -31.49 46.82
CA VAL A 83 -13.31 -30.93 46.38
C VAL A 83 -12.75 -30.15 47.56
N ASN A 84 -11.66 -30.68 48.14
CA ASN A 84 -10.90 -30.04 49.20
C ASN A 84 -10.48 -28.63 48.76
N LEU A 85 -11.03 -27.62 49.42
CA LEU A 85 -10.69 -26.20 49.27
C LEU A 85 -9.46 -25.88 50.13
N ASP A 86 -8.36 -26.55 49.85
CA ASP A 86 -7.02 -26.17 50.30
C ASP A 86 -6.18 -25.74 49.08
N LEU A 87 -6.79 -24.98 48.15
CA LEU A 87 -6.04 -24.28 47.12
C LEU A 87 -5.52 -22.97 47.70
N GLU A 88 -4.31 -23.11 48.21
CA GLU A 88 -3.32 -22.13 48.61
C GLU A 88 -3.41 -20.79 47.84
N TYR A 89 -3.31 -19.71 48.61
CA TYR A 89 -3.55 -18.31 48.27
C TYR A 89 -2.47 -17.69 47.34
N GLU A 90 -1.96 -18.44 46.36
CA GLU A 90 -0.88 -18.03 45.45
C GLU A 90 -1.35 -17.61 44.02
N GLU A 91 -2.63 -17.76 43.67
CA GLU A 91 -3.06 -17.72 42.25
C GLU A 91 -3.65 -16.40 41.72
N LEU A 92 -3.55 -15.27 42.43
CA LEU A 92 -4.07 -13.98 41.94
C LEU A 92 -3.00 -13.07 41.31
N GLU A 93 -1.92 -13.64 40.78
CA GLU A 93 -1.04 -12.89 39.87
C GLU A 93 -1.59 -12.96 38.43
N CYS A 94 -1.88 -11.79 37.84
CA CYS A 94 -2.18 -11.71 36.41
C CYS A 94 -0.93 -12.09 35.61
N LYS A 95 -0.82 -13.38 35.25
CA LYS A 95 0.26 -13.88 34.40
C LYS A 95 -0.09 -13.63 32.94
N PHE A 96 0.51 -12.60 32.35
CA PHE A 96 0.44 -12.39 30.91
C PHE A 96 1.08 -13.58 30.17
N ALA A 97 0.27 -14.30 29.39
CA ALA A 97 0.76 -15.40 28.57
C ALA A 97 1.78 -14.87 27.54
N ARG A 98 2.99 -15.43 27.59
CA ARG A 98 4.02 -15.16 26.57
C ARG A 98 3.77 -16.10 25.40
N LEU A 99 3.14 -15.58 24.35
CA LEU A 99 2.90 -16.32 23.12
C LEU A 99 4.22 -16.46 22.34
N ASP A 100 4.55 -17.68 21.93
CA ASP A 100 5.64 -17.93 20.98
C ASP A 100 5.16 -17.55 19.56
N PRO A 101 5.78 -16.58 18.88
CA PRO A 101 5.45 -16.25 17.51
C PRO A 101 5.65 -17.41 16.53
N TRP A 102 6.38 -18.47 16.89
CA TRP A 102 6.67 -19.63 16.04
C TRP A 102 6.06 -20.94 16.56
N ASP A 103 5.05 -20.85 17.43
CA ASP A 103 4.38 -22.03 17.98
C ASP A 103 3.90 -22.98 16.85
N PRO A 104 4.17 -24.31 16.93
CA PRO A 104 3.79 -25.26 15.89
C PRO A 104 2.30 -25.23 15.51
N SER A 105 1.42 -24.91 16.46
CA SER A 105 -0.04 -24.83 16.23
C SER A 105 -0.45 -23.74 15.24
N ILE A 106 0.36 -22.69 15.07
CA ILE A 106 0.05 -21.57 14.18
C ILE A 106 0.86 -21.58 12.88
N LEU A 107 1.92 -22.39 12.77
CA LEU A 107 2.80 -22.38 11.60
C LEU A 107 2.07 -22.67 10.29
N GLN A 108 1.02 -23.50 10.33
CA GLN A 108 0.16 -23.77 9.18
C GLN A 108 -0.56 -22.54 8.62
N TYR A 109 -0.73 -21.49 9.44
CA TYR A 109 -1.36 -20.23 9.04
C TYR A 109 -0.33 -19.15 8.68
N VAL A 110 0.97 -19.42 8.85
CA VAL A 110 2.03 -18.44 8.53
C VAL A 110 2.38 -18.54 7.05
N TYR A 111 1.91 -17.56 6.30
CA TYR A 111 2.26 -17.41 4.89
C TYR A 111 3.45 -16.48 4.70
N HIS A 112 4.46 -16.94 3.96
CA HIS A 112 5.59 -16.12 3.54
C HIS A 112 5.40 -15.79 2.05
N PRO A 113 5.03 -14.54 1.70
CA PRO A 113 4.95 -14.15 0.30
C PRO A 113 6.32 -14.25 -0.35
N ARG A 114 6.34 -14.55 -1.65
CA ARG A 114 7.57 -14.46 -2.44
C ARG A 114 8.10 -13.04 -2.39
N SER A 115 9.43 -12.89 -2.49
CA SER A 115 10.04 -11.58 -2.58
C SER A 115 9.41 -10.77 -3.70
N ILE A 116 8.97 -9.56 -3.40
CA ILE A 116 8.48 -8.62 -4.41
C ILE A 116 9.70 -8.07 -5.11
N GLU A 117 9.85 -8.40 -6.39
CA GLU A 117 10.81 -7.73 -7.26
C GLU A 117 10.15 -6.47 -7.81
N CYS A 118 10.69 -5.30 -7.44
CA CYS A 118 10.26 -4.02 -7.95
C CYS A 118 11.17 -3.60 -9.11
N PRO A 119 10.86 -3.97 -10.38
CA PRO A 119 11.63 -3.46 -11.51
C PRO A 119 11.44 -1.94 -11.58
N GLN A 120 12.48 -1.20 -11.98
CA GLN A 120 12.33 0.22 -12.29
C GLN A 120 11.47 0.38 -13.54
N ARG A 121 10.18 0.69 -13.35
CA ARG A 121 9.20 0.86 -14.43
C ARG A 121 9.16 2.29 -14.98
N GLN A 122 9.67 3.26 -14.21
CA GLN A 122 9.67 4.66 -14.60
C GLN A 122 10.95 5.37 -14.13
N TYR A 123 11.30 6.45 -14.81
CA TYR A 123 12.39 7.34 -14.42
C TYR A 123 11.92 8.24 -13.28
N ASN A 124 12.80 8.51 -12.32
CA ASN A 124 12.50 9.45 -11.24
C ASN A 124 12.75 10.89 -11.71
N LEU A 125 11.83 11.42 -12.52
CA LEU A 125 12.00 12.71 -13.18
C LEU A 125 11.92 13.91 -12.25
N THR A 126 11.29 13.79 -11.07
CA THR A 126 11.21 14.87 -10.10
C THR A 126 11.63 14.41 -8.71
N TYR A 127 12.08 15.36 -7.88
CA TYR A 127 12.43 15.14 -6.49
C TYR A 127 12.25 16.42 -5.67
N ILE A 128 12.05 16.26 -4.36
CA ILE A 128 12.02 17.38 -3.42
C ILE A 128 13.36 17.45 -2.68
N SER A 129 14.00 18.61 -2.74
CA SER A 129 15.24 18.90 -2.04
C SER A 129 14.98 19.16 -0.55
N TYR A 130 16.01 19.03 0.29
CA TYR A 130 15.92 19.24 1.73
C TYR A 130 15.37 20.63 2.13
N ASN A 131 15.59 21.64 1.29
CA ASN A 131 15.08 23.00 1.47
C ASN A 131 13.60 23.17 1.06
N GLY A 132 12.86 22.09 0.78
CA GLY A 132 11.46 22.12 0.37
C GLY A 132 11.24 22.63 -1.07
N THR A 133 12.25 22.49 -1.94
CA THR A 133 12.09 22.85 -3.36
C THR A 133 11.84 21.61 -4.22
N LEU A 134 10.82 21.69 -5.07
CA LEU A 134 10.55 20.71 -6.12
C LEU A 134 11.46 20.98 -7.32
N ASN A 135 12.15 19.93 -7.76
CA ASN A 135 13.16 19.98 -8.81
C ASN A 135 12.91 18.89 -9.86
N LEU A 136 13.28 19.18 -11.11
CA LEU A 136 13.48 18.15 -12.13
C LEU A 136 14.85 17.50 -11.95
N ASN A 137 14.87 16.17 -11.96
CA ASN A 137 16.09 15.39 -11.98
C ASN A 137 16.67 15.41 -13.40
N THR A 138 17.56 16.38 -13.66
CA THR A 138 18.14 16.59 -15.00
C THR A 138 18.85 15.34 -15.52
N THR A 139 19.56 14.61 -14.68
CA THR A 139 20.25 13.37 -15.08
C THR A 139 19.26 12.31 -15.57
N GLN A 140 18.16 12.10 -14.85
CA GLN A 140 17.13 11.13 -15.25
C GLN A 140 16.34 11.61 -16.47
N LEU A 141 16.09 12.92 -16.56
CA LEU A 141 15.42 13.54 -17.69
C LEU A 141 16.24 13.41 -18.98
N ASP A 142 17.53 13.70 -18.93
CA ASP A 142 18.43 13.59 -20.08
C ASP A 142 18.54 12.14 -20.57
N LEU A 143 18.59 11.17 -19.64
CA LEU A 143 18.53 9.75 -19.98
C LEU A 143 17.21 9.38 -20.65
N TYR A 144 16.08 9.86 -20.13
CA TYR A 144 14.76 9.64 -20.72
C TYR A 144 14.69 10.22 -22.15
N LEU A 145 15.08 11.48 -22.31
CA LEU A 145 15.08 12.20 -23.59
C LEU A 145 15.93 11.47 -24.64
N LYS A 146 17.16 11.08 -24.28
CA LYS A 146 18.07 10.36 -25.17
C LYS A 146 17.53 8.99 -25.59
N ASN A 147 16.94 8.24 -24.66
CA ASN A 147 16.45 6.89 -24.95
C ASN A 147 15.18 6.89 -25.83
N HIS A 148 14.49 8.02 -25.94
CA HIS A 148 13.25 8.17 -26.70
C HIS A 148 13.38 9.12 -27.90
N ASP A 149 14.58 9.60 -28.21
CA ASP A 149 14.85 10.59 -29.29
C ASP A 149 13.97 11.85 -29.17
N LEU A 150 13.85 12.36 -27.95
CA LEU A 150 13.07 13.55 -27.60
C LEU A 150 13.99 14.70 -27.17
N LYS A 151 13.48 15.92 -27.26
CA LYS A 151 14.11 17.12 -26.70
C LYS A 151 13.31 17.65 -25.52
N LEU A 152 13.95 18.48 -24.70
CA LEU A 152 13.28 19.15 -23.57
C LEU A 152 12.05 19.97 -24.02
N GLU A 153 12.10 20.53 -25.23
CA GLU A 153 10.98 21.26 -25.83
C GLU A 153 9.76 20.39 -26.15
N ASP A 154 9.93 19.07 -26.27
CA ASP A 154 8.85 18.12 -26.57
C ASP A 154 8.07 17.68 -25.33
N ILE A 155 8.60 17.98 -24.14
CA ILE A 155 8.01 17.58 -22.86
C ILE A 155 7.48 18.80 -22.12
N ASN A 156 6.34 18.62 -21.45
CA ASN A 156 5.77 19.58 -20.52
C ASN A 156 5.63 18.93 -19.14
N CYS A 157 6.32 19.47 -18.13
CA CYS A 157 6.20 19.00 -16.75
C CYS A 157 5.46 20.04 -15.91
N THR A 158 4.41 19.59 -15.23
CA THR A 158 3.58 20.38 -14.33
C THR A 158 3.58 19.81 -12.92
N TYR A 159 3.21 20.65 -11.97
CA TYR A 159 2.92 20.23 -10.61
C TYR A 159 1.61 20.86 -10.15
N SER A 160 0.91 20.16 -9.27
CA SER A 160 -0.34 20.61 -8.68
C SER A 160 -0.29 20.31 -7.19
N THR A 161 -0.80 21.24 -6.38
CA THR A 161 -0.81 21.06 -4.93
C THR A 161 -2.21 20.76 -4.43
N TYR A 162 -2.26 19.92 -3.39
CA TYR A 162 -3.50 19.56 -2.72
C TYR A 162 -3.47 20.12 -1.30
N ASP A 163 -4.58 20.74 -0.92
CA ASP A 163 -4.82 21.11 0.47
C ASP A 163 -6.24 20.73 0.88
N ARG A 164 -6.47 20.60 2.18
CA ARG A 164 -7.82 20.46 2.70
C ARG A 164 -8.58 21.75 2.44
N HIS A 165 -9.81 21.64 1.95
CA HIS A 165 -10.62 22.83 1.73
C HIS A 165 -10.82 23.57 3.08
N PRO A 166 -10.58 24.90 3.18
CA PRO A 166 -10.53 25.61 4.47
C PRO A 166 -11.81 25.50 5.32
N THR A 167 -12.94 25.26 4.67
CA THR A 167 -14.26 25.12 5.30
C THR A 167 -14.76 23.68 5.37
N ALA A 168 -13.94 22.70 4.99
CA ALA A 168 -14.33 21.30 5.07
C ALA A 168 -14.20 20.80 6.50
N HIS A 169 -15.30 20.29 7.03
CA HIS A 169 -15.33 19.54 8.29
C HIS A 169 -15.17 18.02 8.06
N ASP A 170 -14.99 17.60 6.81
CA ASP A 170 -14.74 16.21 6.44
C ASP A 170 -13.59 16.08 5.44
N ASP A 171 -13.06 14.87 5.27
CA ASP A 171 -11.98 14.56 4.33
C ASP A 171 -12.47 14.50 2.85
N ARG A 172 -13.72 14.85 2.55
CA ARG A 172 -14.30 14.66 1.21
C ARG A 172 -14.13 15.86 0.28
N LYS A 173 -13.65 16.98 0.81
CA LYS A 173 -13.45 18.21 0.05
C LYS A 173 -11.98 18.62 0.09
N SER A 174 -11.25 18.28 -0.98
CA SER A 174 -9.93 18.83 -1.26
C SER A 174 -10.06 20.13 -2.06
N HIS A 175 -9.15 21.06 -1.83
CA HIS A 175 -8.92 22.20 -2.68
C HIS A 175 -7.75 21.88 -3.61
N TYR A 176 -8.00 21.94 -4.91
CA TYR A 176 -6.99 21.74 -5.94
C TYR A 176 -6.45 23.09 -6.36
N TYR A 177 -5.15 23.31 -6.18
CA TYR A 177 -4.50 24.49 -6.74
C TYR A 177 -4.02 24.19 -8.15
N GLN A 178 -4.18 25.19 -9.01
CA GLN A 178 -3.91 25.09 -10.44
C GLN A 178 -2.45 24.74 -10.73
N ASP A 179 -2.26 23.98 -11.81
CA ASP A 179 -0.97 23.51 -12.29
C ASP A 179 0.04 24.63 -12.49
N GLY A 180 1.19 24.52 -11.82
CA GLY A 180 2.40 25.27 -12.14
C GLY A 180 3.32 24.47 -13.05
N TYR A 181 4.30 25.12 -13.67
CA TYR A 181 5.30 24.46 -14.54
C TYR A 181 6.59 24.21 -13.78
N ILE A 182 7.21 23.04 -14.03
CA ILE A 182 8.52 22.70 -13.51
C ILE A 182 9.54 22.83 -14.66
N SER A 183 10.71 23.44 -14.40
CA SER A 183 11.77 23.54 -15.40
C SER A 183 13.15 23.32 -14.76
N PRO A 184 14.14 22.78 -15.51
CA PRO A 184 15.48 22.47 -14.97
C PRO A 184 16.18 23.64 -14.26
N HIS A 185 15.89 24.87 -14.67
CA HIS A 185 16.51 26.08 -14.11
C HIS A 185 15.58 26.91 -13.22
N ARG A 186 14.39 26.40 -12.93
CA ARG A 186 13.39 27.08 -12.10
C ARG A 186 12.80 26.09 -11.09
N PRO A 187 13.51 25.84 -9.98
CA PRO A 187 12.95 25.06 -8.90
C PRO A 187 11.75 25.78 -8.28
N VAL A 188 10.79 24.99 -7.81
CA VAL A 188 9.55 25.51 -7.22
C VAL A 188 9.66 25.39 -5.70
N ILE A 189 9.48 26.49 -4.98
CA ILE A 189 9.38 26.45 -3.51
C ILE A 189 7.98 25.95 -3.16
N LEU A 190 7.88 24.87 -2.40
CA LEU A 190 6.62 24.30 -1.99
C LEU A 190 6.17 24.89 -0.65
N ASP A 191 4.89 25.24 -0.58
CA ASP A 191 4.20 25.70 0.62
C ASP A 191 3.08 24.74 1.07
N THR A 192 2.94 23.60 0.40
CA THR A 192 2.01 22.52 0.73
C THR A 192 2.73 21.21 1.03
N GLU A 193 2.06 20.31 1.76
CA GLU A 193 2.64 19.03 2.18
C GLU A 193 2.58 17.95 1.08
N ILE A 194 1.59 18.05 0.19
CA ILE A 194 1.37 17.08 -0.87
C ILE A 194 1.45 17.80 -2.20
N VAL A 195 2.26 17.24 -3.10
CA VAL A 195 2.47 17.78 -4.43
C VAL A 195 2.43 16.66 -5.45
N GLU A 196 1.51 16.75 -6.37
CA GLU A 196 1.49 15.89 -7.54
C GLU A 196 2.32 16.51 -8.66
N THR A 197 2.99 15.66 -9.40
CA THR A 197 3.87 16.02 -10.49
C THR A 197 3.54 15.15 -11.68
N LYS A 198 3.44 15.78 -12.84
CA LYS A 198 3.11 15.13 -14.09
C LYS A 198 4.04 15.63 -15.18
N CYS A 199 4.53 14.73 -16.03
CA CYS A 199 5.14 15.14 -17.29
C CYS A 199 4.40 14.49 -18.46
N GLU A 200 4.18 15.25 -19.52
CA GLU A 200 3.48 14.83 -20.72
C GLU A 200 4.26 15.21 -21.98
N LEU A 201 4.07 14.45 -23.06
CA LEU A 201 4.52 14.87 -24.38
C LEU A 201 3.61 15.99 -24.93
N LYS A 202 4.19 17.10 -25.39
CA LYS A 202 3.40 18.23 -25.92
C LYS A 202 2.58 17.87 -27.15
N LYS A 203 3.07 16.92 -27.97
CA LYS A 203 2.44 16.54 -29.24
C LYS A 203 1.05 15.91 -29.07
N ASN A 204 0.87 15.06 -28.07
CA ASN A 204 -0.34 14.25 -27.87
C ASN A 204 -0.86 14.24 -26.43
N ARG A 205 -0.21 14.97 -25.51
CA ARG A 205 -0.51 15.00 -24.07
C ARG A 205 -0.46 13.63 -23.39
N SER A 206 0.32 12.68 -23.93
CA SER A 206 0.50 11.39 -23.26
C SER A 206 1.36 11.58 -22.01
N GLU A 207 0.87 11.10 -20.87
CA GLU A 207 1.61 11.07 -19.62
C GLU A 207 2.81 10.13 -19.75
N ILE A 208 3.99 10.63 -19.38
CA ILE A 208 5.25 9.88 -19.38
C ILE A 208 5.82 9.71 -17.97
N TYR A 209 5.31 10.48 -17.01
CA TYR A 209 5.72 10.46 -15.63
C TYR A 209 4.61 11.00 -14.76
N PHE A 210 4.39 10.32 -13.64
CA PHE A 210 3.46 10.71 -12.60
C PHE A 210 4.06 10.35 -11.25
N ASN A 211 4.04 11.31 -10.32
CA ASN A 211 4.40 11.04 -8.94
C ASN A 211 3.71 11.99 -7.97
N ILE A 212 3.40 11.48 -6.78
CA ILE A 212 2.91 12.27 -5.66
C ILE A 212 4.01 12.31 -4.61
N HIS A 213 4.52 13.49 -4.33
CA HIS A 213 5.48 13.72 -3.28
C HIS A 213 4.78 14.14 -1.99
N ALA A 214 5.18 13.52 -0.89
CA ALA A 214 4.87 13.98 0.46
C ALA A 214 6.11 14.69 1.03
N HIS A 215 5.95 15.95 1.40
CA HIS A 215 6.99 16.80 1.96
C HIS A 215 6.49 17.44 3.27
N PRO A 216 7.11 17.16 4.42
CA PRO A 216 6.75 17.83 5.64
C PRO A 216 7.15 19.31 5.56
N LEU A 217 6.19 20.21 5.70
CA LEU A 217 6.47 21.64 5.75
C LEU A 217 7.30 21.96 6.99
N MET A 218 8.44 22.61 6.79
CA MET A 218 9.18 23.18 7.91
C MET A 218 8.39 24.38 8.42
N GLN A 219 7.55 24.17 9.44
CA GLN A 219 6.91 25.27 10.13
C GLN A 219 8.01 26.20 10.66
N LYS A 220 8.05 27.44 10.17
CA LYS A 220 8.84 28.48 10.82
C LYS A 220 8.38 28.51 12.27
N PRO A 221 9.27 28.35 13.27
CA PRO A 221 8.85 28.22 14.66
C PRO A 221 8.01 29.45 14.99
N ASN A 222 6.71 29.24 15.14
CA ASN A 222 5.80 30.28 15.57
C ASN A 222 6.20 30.53 17.02
N ARG A 223 6.97 31.60 17.24
CA ARG A 223 7.56 31.97 18.55
C ARG A 223 6.50 32.16 19.65
N THR A 224 5.22 32.04 19.30
CA THR A 224 4.08 32.09 20.21
C THR A 224 3.95 30.86 21.11
N PHE A 225 4.47 29.68 20.72
CA PHE A 225 4.50 28.51 21.61
C PHE A 225 5.61 28.59 22.69
N ALA A 226 6.56 29.53 22.56
CA ALA A 226 7.66 29.72 23.51
C ALA A 226 7.26 30.44 24.82
N LYS A 227 5.97 30.54 25.13
CA LYS A 227 5.48 31.29 26.31
C LYS A 227 5.03 30.44 27.50
N HIS A 228 5.36 29.15 27.52
CA HIS A 228 5.21 28.33 28.74
C HIS A 228 6.59 28.09 29.37
N GLY A 229 7.02 29.03 30.19
CA GLY A 229 7.88 28.77 31.36
C GLY A 229 9.34 28.34 31.19
N ALA A 230 9.88 28.18 29.98
CA ALA A 230 11.28 27.76 29.83
C ALA A 230 12.23 28.96 29.82
N SER A 231 12.73 29.34 31.00
CA SER A 231 14.01 30.03 31.14
C SER A 231 15.14 29.02 30.93
N GLU A 232 15.24 28.41 29.76
CA GLU A 232 16.29 27.42 29.49
C GLU A 232 16.82 27.61 28.06
N THR A 233 18.13 27.48 27.95
CA THR A 233 18.92 27.61 26.73
C THR A 233 18.34 26.78 25.58
N LYS A 234 18.60 27.17 24.32
CA LYS A 234 18.19 26.40 23.12
C LYS A 234 18.61 24.92 23.16
N GLU A 235 19.58 24.58 24.01
CA GLU A 235 20.12 23.23 24.17
C GLU A 235 19.15 22.27 24.89
N ASP A 236 18.13 22.75 25.59
CA ASP A 236 17.23 21.91 26.40
C ASP A 236 15.92 21.50 25.68
N GLN A 237 15.76 21.84 24.40
CA GLN A 237 14.55 21.50 23.63
C GLN A 237 14.62 20.09 23.05
N LEU A 238 13.98 19.13 23.72
CA LEU A 238 13.80 17.77 23.21
C LEU A 238 12.70 17.74 22.12
N SER A 239 13.05 17.24 20.93
CA SER A 239 12.08 16.85 19.90
C SER A 239 11.75 15.36 20.04
N VAL A 240 10.47 15.02 20.23
CA VAL A 240 10.01 13.63 20.33
C VAL A 240 9.34 13.22 19.02
N LEU A 241 9.83 12.15 18.38
CA LEU A 241 9.18 11.49 17.24
C LEU A 241 8.45 10.23 17.74
N MET A 242 7.15 10.17 17.50
CA MET A 242 6.34 8.98 17.77
C MET A 242 6.01 8.29 16.44
N LEU A 243 6.44 7.03 16.30
CA LEU A 243 6.09 6.18 15.16
C LEU A 243 5.05 5.16 15.61
N MET A 244 3.86 5.20 15.03
CA MET A 244 2.78 4.26 15.32
C MET A 244 2.58 3.30 14.15
N LEU A 245 2.68 2.00 14.41
CA LEU A 245 2.40 0.94 13.44
C LEU A 245 1.00 0.41 13.69
N ASP A 246 0.06 0.76 12.83
CA ASP A 246 -1.33 0.29 12.95
C ASP A 246 -1.45 -1.19 12.57
N SER A 247 -2.43 -1.87 13.14
CA SER A 247 -2.85 -3.24 12.82
C SER A 247 -1.73 -4.28 12.94
N THR A 248 -0.71 -3.99 13.74
CA THR A 248 0.46 -4.85 13.92
C THR A 248 0.59 -5.29 15.37
N SER A 249 0.56 -6.60 15.63
CA SER A 249 0.93 -7.15 16.93
C SER A 249 2.43 -7.41 17.01
N VAL A 250 2.96 -7.55 18.22
CA VAL A 250 4.38 -7.93 18.43
C VAL A 250 4.72 -9.25 17.73
N SER A 251 3.79 -10.20 17.68
CA SER A 251 3.99 -11.48 16.99
C SER A 251 4.03 -11.31 15.47
N VAL A 252 3.19 -10.44 14.90
CA VAL A 252 3.23 -10.11 13.46
C VAL A 252 4.53 -9.39 13.10
N LEU A 253 4.96 -8.43 13.94
CA LEU A 253 6.23 -7.72 13.77
C LEU A 253 7.42 -8.71 13.71
N LYS A 254 7.44 -9.69 14.61
CA LYS A 254 8.50 -10.72 14.66
C LYS A 254 8.46 -11.70 13.49
N ARG A 255 7.28 -12.05 12.97
CA ARG A 255 7.15 -13.03 11.86
C ARG A 255 7.29 -12.42 10.47
N HIS A 256 6.59 -11.32 10.21
CA HIS A 256 6.43 -10.79 8.85
C HIS A 256 7.30 -9.56 8.58
N LEU A 257 7.76 -8.87 9.63
CA LEU A 257 8.57 -7.66 9.51
C LEU A 257 9.95 -7.87 10.14
N ILE A 258 10.57 -9.03 9.85
CA ILE A 258 11.83 -9.48 10.47
C ILE A 258 12.93 -8.42 10.34
N LYS A 259 13.13 -7.88 9.13
CA LYS A 259 14.13 -6.82 8.87
C LYS A 259 13.89 -5.58 9.73
N THR A 260 12.62 -5.17 9.87
CA THR A 260 12.22 -4.02 10.69
C THR A 260 12.45 -4.32 12.17
N TYR A 261 12.04 -5.49 12.65
CA TYR A 261 12.24 -5.92 14.03
C TYR A 261 13.73 -5.98 14.40
N ASP A 262 14.56 -6.54 13.52
CA ASP A 262 16.01 -6.61 13.73
C ASP A 262 16.65 -5.22 13.74
N TYR A 263 16.20 -4.32 12.86
CA TYR A 263 16.66 -2.93 12.87
C TYR A 263 16.29 -2.21 14.18
N ILE A 264 15.03 -2.31 14.61
CA ILE A 264 14.53 -1.72 15.86
C ILE A 264 15.31 -2.24 17.07
N LYS A 265 15.56 -3.55 17.14
CA LYS A 265 16.20 -4.19 18.28
C LYS A 265 17.71 -3.97 18.30
N ASN A 266 18.39 -4.19 17.17
CA ASN A 266 19.84 -4.30 17.13
C ASN A 266 20.52 -2.97 16.75
N VAL A 267 19.90 -2.17 15.88
CA VAL A 267 20.45 -0.88 15.44
C VAL A 267 19.96 0.25 16.34
N MET A 268 18.64 0.40 16.45
CA MET A 268 18.02 1.48 17.22
C MET A 268 18.02 1.23 18.74
N LYS A 269 18.22 -0.03 19.16
CA LYS A 269 18.24 -0.46 20.58
C LYS A 269 16.97 -0.07 21.35
N PHE A 270 15.82 -0.12 20.70
CA PHE A 270 14.55 0.22 21.34
C PHE A 270 14.18 -0.75 22.45
N LYS A 271 13.54 -0.22 23.50
CA LYS A 271 12.97 -1.04 24.57
C LYS A 271 11.57 -1.49 24.19
N ILE A 272 11.36 -2.81 24.17
CA ILE A 272 10.04 -3.40 23.97
C ILE A 272 9.35 -3.51 25.34
N PHE A 273 8.21 -2.86 25.48
CA PHE A 273 7.37 -2.93 26.67
C PHE A 273 6.46 -4.17 26.59
N ASN A 274 6.89 -5.25 27.24
CA ASN A 274 6.07 -6.46 27.33
C ASN A 274 4.90 -6.23 28.30
N GLY A 275 3.70 -6.69 27.95
CA GLY A 275 2.49 -6.51 28.76
C GLY A 275 1.70 -5.25 28.43
N PHE A 276 2.24 -4.35 27.60
CA PHE A 276 1.45 -3.26 27.03
C PHE A 276 0.57 -3.80 25.92
N SER A 277 -0.73 -3.68 26.11
CA SER A 277 -1.76 -4.15 25.19
C SER A 277 -2.63 -2.99 24.73
N LYS A 278 -3.35 -3.23 23.64
CA LYS A 278 -4.40 -2.34 23.13
C LYS A 278 -5.50 -2.18 24.19
N VAL A 279 -6.06 -0.98 24.30
CA VAL A 279 -7.20 -0.64 25.16
C VAL A 279 -8.53 -0.99 24.49
N GLY A 280 -8.59 -0.87 23.17
CA GLY A 280 -9.78 -1.19 22.38
C GLY A 280 -9.46 -1.92 21.08
N ASP A 281 -10.49 -2.35 20.38
CA ASP A 281 -10.31 -3.08 19.12
C ASP A 281 -9.91 -2.20 17.95
N ASN A 282 -10.26 -0.91 17.99
CA ASN A 282 -10.03 0.04 16.91
C ASN A 282 -8.82 0.95 17.17
N SER A 283 -8.26 1.53 16.11
CA SER A 283 -7.08 2.41 16.19
C SER A 283 -7.34 3.67 17.03
N PHE A 284 -8.54 4.25 16.93
CA PHE A 284 -8.88 5.50 17.64
C PHE A 284 -8.75 5.43 19.17
N PRO A 285 -9.44 4.51 19.89
CA PRO A 285 -9.31 4.42 21.35
C PRO A 285 -7.88 4.08 21.79
N ASN A 286 -7.15 3.26 21.02
CA ASN A 286 -5.77 2.92 21.32
C ASN A 286 -4.83 4.13 21.20
N MET A 287 -5.01 4.94 20.16
CA MET A 287 -4.21 6.14 19.94
C MET A 287 -4.49 7.20 21.00
N ILE A 288 -5.76 7.45 21.33
CA ILE A 288 -6.13 8.40 22.37
C ILE A 288 -5.56 7.97 23.72
N ALA A 289 -5.67 6.69 24.08
CA ALA A 289 -5.11 6.19 25.34
C ALA A 289 -3.58 6.34 25.38
N ALA A 290 -2.88 6.03 24.29
CA ALA A 290 -1.42 6.17 24.22
C ALA A 290 -0.96 7.64 24.33
N LEU A 291 -1.70 8.58 23.75
CA LEU A 291 -1.34 10.00 23.73
C LEU A 291 -1.75 10.75 25.01
N THR A 292 -2.86 10.36 25.63
CA THR A 292 -3.42 11.07 26.79
C THR A 292 -3.15 10.37 28.12
N GLY A 293 -2.83 9.07 28.10
CA GLY A 293 -2.76 8.24 29.29
C GLY A 293 -4.12 7.91 29.90
N LEU A 294 -5.23 8.28 29.24
CA LEU A 294 -6.59 8.01 29.70
C LEU A 294 -7.09 6.70 29.08
N VAL A 295 -7.53 5.78 29.93
CA VAL A 295 -8.08 4.46 29.56
C VAL A 295 -9.56 4.42 29.89
#